data_AF-A0A926KK04-F1
#
_entry.id   AF-A0A926KK04-F1
#
_cell.length_a   1.000
_cell.length_b   1.000
_cell.length_c   1.000
_cell.angle_alpha   90.00
_cell.angle_beta   90.00
_cell.angle_gamma   90.00
#
_symmetry.space_group_name_H-M   'P 1'
#
loop_
_entity.id
_entity.type
_entity.pdbx_description
1 polymer ?
#
loop_
_entity_poly.entity_id
_entity_poly.type
_entity_poly.pdbx_seq_one_letter_code
_entity_poly.pdbx_strand_id
1 'polypeptide(L)' 'MLSAKDANTIIAFLSAAYNAIQDPEARAEFHRLANELRKASGQPEE' A
#
# COMPACT_ATOMS: atom_id res chain seq x y z
N MET A 1 10.33 -7.64 -12.21
CA MET A 1 9.78 -7.91 -10.86
C MET A 1 10.01 -6.66 -10.03
N LEU A 2 8.98 -6.14 -9.36
CA LEU A 2 9.14 -4.97 -8.48
C LEU A 2 9.97 -5.41 -7.26
N SER A 3 10.98 -4.63 -6.86
CA SER A 3 11.75 -4.98 -5.65
C SER A 3 10.92 -4.71 -4.40
N ALA A 4 11.10 -5.51 -3.34
CA ALA A 4 10.44 -5.25 -2.06
C ALA A 4 10.81 -3.87 -1.49
N LYS A 5 12.04 -3.39 -1.75
CA LYS A 5 12.49 -2.06 -1.33
C LYS A 5 11.66 -0.94 -1.99
N ASP A 6 11.48 -1.01 -3.30
CA ASP A 6 10.74 0.02 -4.03
C ASP A 6 9.25 -0.06 -3.70
N ALA A 7 8.70 -1.27 -3.57
CA ALA A 7 7.33 -1.48 -3.10
C ALA A 7 7.10 -0.85 -1.72
N ASN A 8 8.00 -1.10 -0.76
CA ASN A 8 7.88 -0.58 0.60
C ASN A 8 8.02 0.95 0.66
N THR A 9 8.82 1.54 -0.23
CA THR A 9 8.89 3.00 -0.39
C THR A 9 7.53 3.56 -0.80
N ILE A 10 6.86 2.97 -1.79
CA ILE A 10 5.55 3.44 -2.26
C ILE A 10 4.45 3.15 -1.22
N ILE A 11 4.47 1.97 -0.59
CA ILE A 11 3.53 1.59 0.48
C ILE A 11 3.60 2.60 1.63
N ALA A 12 4.78 3.13 1.99
CA ALA A 12 4.91 4.16 3.01
C ALA A 12 4.14 5.44 2.65
N PHE A 13 4.18 5.88 1.39
CA PHE A 13 3.37 7.02 0.93
C PHE A 13 1.86 6.72 0.98
N LEU A 14 1.43 5.53 0.58
CA LEU A 14 0.01 5.13 0.66
C LEU A 14 -0.46 5.04 2.12
N SER A 15 0.41 4.58 3.03
CA SER A 15 0.12 4.51 4.47
C SER A 15 -0.04 5.92 5.08
N ALA A 16 0.77 6.89 4.65
CA ALA A 16 0.58 8.28 5.07
C ALA A 16 -0.79 8.83 4.62
N ALA A 17 -1.19 8.55 3.37
CA ALA A 17 -2.51 8.95 2.86
C ALA A 17 -3.66 8.25 3.60
N TYR A 18 -3.54 6.94 3.86
CA TYR A 18 -4.48 6.15 4.65
C TYR A 18 -4.73 6.75 6.04
N ASN A 19 -3.67 7.24 6.70
CA ASN A 19 -3.77 7.83 8.03
C ASN A 19 -4.28 9.28 8.03
N ALA A 20 -4.15 10.00 6.91
CA ALA A 20 -4.58 11.39 6.79
C ALA A 20 -6.06 11.54 6.41
N ILE A 21 -6.64 10.54 5.75
CA ILE A 21 -8.01 10.58 5.22
C ILE A 21 -9.01 10.05 6.24
N GLN A 22 -10.19 10.70 6.31
CA GLN A 22 -11.29 10.28 7.19
C GLN A 22 -12.36 9.45 6.47
N ASP A 23 -12.40 9.51 5.15
CA ASP A 23 -13.33 8.72 4.34
C ASP A 23 -12.98 7.22 4.39
N PRO A 24 -13.88 6.35 4.87
CA PRO A 24 -13.58 4.93 5.02
C PRO A 24 -13.34 4.21 3.68
N GLU A 25 -14.03 4.63 2.61
CA GLU A 25 -13.89 4.02 1.29
C GLU A 25 -12.52 4.31 0.69
N ALA A 26 -12.07 5.55 0.73
CA ALA A 26 -10.73 5.95 0.33
C ALA A 26 -9.65 5.23 1.16
N ARG A 27 -9.84 5.09 2.48
CA ARG A 27 -8.92 4.29 3.32
C ARG A 27 -8.84 2.83 2.86
N ALA A 28 -9.98 2.20 2.57
CA ALA A 28 -9.99 0.83 2.06
C ALA A 28 -9.21 0.72 0.73
N GLU A 29 -9.32 1.72 -0.15
CA GLU A 29 -8.62 1.74 -1.41
C GLU A 29 -7.09 1.89 -1.25
N PHE A 30 -6.61 2.76 -0.37
CA PHE A 30 -5.16 2.84 -0.08
C PHE A 30 -4.60 1.54 0.47
N HIS A 31 -5.36 0.86 1.34
CA HIS A 31 -4.96 -0.43 1.86
C HIS A 31 -4.93 -1.50 0.76
N ARG A 32 -5.94 -1.55 -0.11
CA ARG A 32 -5.97 -2.45 -1.28
C ARG A 32 -4.77 -2.21 -2.20
N LEU A 33 -4.46 -0.97 -2.53
CA LEU A 33 -3.32 -0.60 -3.37
C LEU A 33 -1.98 -1.00 -2.75
N ALA A 34 -1.84 -0.88 -1.42
CA ALA A 34 -0.65 -1.37 -0.72
C ALA A 34 -0.49 -2.89 -0.86
N ASN A 35 -1.58 -3.66 -0.76
CA ASN A 35 -1.56 -5.11 -0.96
C ASN A 35 -1.24 -5.51 -2.40
N GLU A 36 -1.67 -4.75 -3.41
CA GLU A 36 -1.26 -4.98 -4.81
C GLU A 36 0.25 -4.78 -5.01
N LEU A 37 0.86 -3.81 -4.32
CA LEU A 37 2.33 -3.62 -4.34
C LEU A 37 3.07 -4.76 -3.62
N ARG A 38 2.50 -5.29 -2.53
CA ARG A 38 3.04 -6.47 -1.83
C ARG A 38 3.04 -7.69 -2.77
N LYS A 39 1.92 -7.99 -3.42
CA LYS A 39 1.82 -9.06 -4.44
C LYS A 39 2.85 -8.88 -5.56
N ALA A 40 2.93 -7.68 -6.14
CA ALA A 40 3.84 -7.39 -7.25
C ALA A 40 5.34 -7.52 -6.88
N SER A 41 5.65 -7.44 -5.57
CA SER A 41 7.00 -7.59 -5.02
C SER A 41 7.26 -8.92 -4.29
N GLY A 42 6.31 -9.86 -4.34
CA GLY A 42 6.44 -11.19 -3.71
C GLY A 42 6.33 -11.19 -2.19
N GLN A 43 5.73 -10.16 -1.61
CA GLN A 43 5.46 -10.04 -0.17
C GLN A 43 4.04 -10.54 0.16
N PRO A 44 3.80 -11.08 1.37
CA PRO A 44 2.45 -11.42 1.82
C PRO A 44 1.60 -10.17 1.98
N GLU A 45 0.28 -10.29 1.81
CA GLU A 45 -0.68 -9.23 2.14
C GLU A 45 -0.79 -9.01 3.66
N GLU A 46 -1.24 -7.81 4.05
CA GLU A 46 -1.64 -7.47 5.44
C GLU A 46 -3.15 -7.60 5.64
#